data_AF-A0A9P5HLA6-F1
#
_entry.id   AF-A0A9P5HLA6-F1
#
_cell.length_a   1.000
_cell.length_b   1.000
_cell.length_c   1.000
_cell.angle_alpha   90.00
_cell.angle_beta   90.00
_cell.angle_gamma   90.00
#
_symmetry.space_group_name_H-M   'P 1'
#
loop_
_entity.id
_entity.type
_entity.pdbx_description
1 polymer ?
#
loop_
_entity_poly.entity_id
_entity_poly.type
_entity_poly.pdbx_seq_one_letter_code
_entity_poly.pdbx_strand_id
1 'polypeptide(L)'
;MLGLLSSSCDCSGVSINETANSITLSATDANPDIAGIGAILAACFTAILTAITSIVLLLIKAHSLFRTSRERIQARAAQNKTELRHIAEAVLLNLSDQQLVIGPATLITAALETNWCSLSAYHMNIVFYCAILAAVTHFGSIVTQSHYFEYKAVGTFRALMILMTVGFTAAFANKRTSTYFPTNNSSLQAAPAACLVSRNSTVWDQFTDENKTVVTNGGFFEMVALFVIYLIAIIVAGVHSRHIAHKGKHVTRQKVSWGFSVFVIIMTLTLLILTLTRLWKLRSWMINDSNLLTDGETENQWGFGQLLPMLLFVVMTIYALMGAISDYWQEKPLYKEKGRNRPAAAIPRKMDTEQEIPLYQSHYDGGHHGHQNQQGYHNPPQGYYNQ
;
A
#
# COMPACT_ATOMS: atom_id res chain seq x y z
N MET A 1 -17.93 1.90 14.16
CA MET A 1 -16.64 1.21 14.41
C MET A 1 -16.52 0.68 15.83
N LEU A 2 -16.84 1.46 16.88
CA LEU A 2 -16.74 1.02 18.28
C LEU A 2 -17.64 -0.17 18.68
N GLY A 3 -18.75 -0.41 17.96
CA GLY A 3 -19.68 -1.52 18.23
C GLY A 3 -19.36 -2.86 17.57
N LEU A 4 -18.41 -2.93 16.62
CA LEU A 4 -18.04 -4.19 15.93
C LEU A 4 -17.05 -5.07 16.72
N LEU A 5 -16.54 -4.58 17.85
CA LEU A 5 -15.50 -5.24 18.65
C LEU A 5 -15.97 -5.49 20.09
N SER A 6 -17.28 -5.57 20.32
CA SER A 6 -17.90 -5.65 21.65
C SER A 6 -18.70 -6.94 21.78
N SER A 7 -18.04 -8.09 21.62
CA SER A 7 -18.63 -9.38 21.97
C SER A 7 -18.07 -9.85 23.31
N SER A 8 -18.95 -10.34 24.18
CA SER A 8 -18.58 -11.05 25.41
C SER A 8 -18.11 -12.45 25.04
N CYS A 9 -16.81 -12.63 24.82
CA CYS A 9 -16.24 -13.96 24.66
C CYS A 9 -16.20 -14.67 26.02
N ASP A 10 -16.51 -15.97 26.04
CA ASP A 10 -16.33 -16.80 27.23
C ASP A 10 -14.84 -17.08 27.44
N CYS A 11 -14.27 -16.44 28.45
CA CYS A 11 -12.86 -16.59 28.83
C CYS A 11 -12.67 -17.56 30.01
N SER A 12 -13.72 -18.26 30.44
CA SER A 12 -13.66 -19.14 31.62
C SER A 12 -12.71 -20.33 31.47
N GLY A 13 -12.45 -20.78 30.23
CA GLY A 13 -11.54 -21.89 29.93
C GLY A 13 -10.05 -21.55 29.96
N VAL A 14 -9.68 -20.27 30.09
CA VAL A 14 -8.28 -19.85 30.17
C VAL A 14 -7.85 -19.87 31.64
N SER A 15 -7.47 -21.05 32.13
CA SER A 15 -6.91 -21.20 33.48
C SER A 15 -5.38 -21.06 33.44
N ILE A 16 -4.85 -20.07 34.14
CA ILE A 16 -3.41 -19.93 34.35
C ILE A 16 -3.06 -20.64 35.64
N ASN A 17 -2.51 -21.85 35.54
CA ASN A 17 -2.06 -22.56 36.73
C ASN A 17 -0.64 -22.08 37.08
N GLU A 18 -0.55 -21.27 38.14
CA GLU A 18 0.68 -20.59 38.58
C GLU A 18 1.53 -21.43 39.54
N THR A 19 1.10 -22.65 39.88
CA THR A 19 1.77 -23.50 40.88
C THR A 19 3.11 -24.07 40.43
N ALA A 20 3.45 -23.92 39.15
CA ALA A 20 4.80 -24.05 38.64
C ALA A 20 5.09 -22.76 37.84
N ASN A 21 6.34 -22.33 37.73
CA ASN A 21 6.78 -21.17 36.94
C ASN A 21 6.48 -21.25 35.41
N SER A 22 5.49 -22.03 35.00
CA SER A 22 5.03 -22.29 33.65
C SER A 22 3.52 -22.02 33.57
N ILE A 23 3.14 -20.97 32.84
CA ILE A 23 1.76 -20.75 32.42
C ILE A 23 1.39 -21.88 31.44
N THR A 24 0.59 -22.86 31.88
CA THR A 24 0.06 -23.91 31.01
C THR A 24 -1.16 -23.38 30.26
N LEU A 25 -0.94 -22.84 29.06
CA LEU A 25 -2.02 -22.54 28.14
C LEU A 25 -2.34 -23.76 27.29
N SER A 26 -3.63 -24.02 27.04
CA SER A 26 -4.04 -24.92 25.98
C SER A 26 -3.45 -24.46 24.64
N ALA A 27 -3.04 -25.42 23.82
CA ALA A 27 -2.59 -25.13 22.47
C ALA A 27 -3.69 -24.36 21.71
N THR A 28 -3.26 -23.43 20.85
CA THR A 28 -4.15 -22.74 19.93
C THR A 28 -4.22 -23.52 18.62
N ASP A 29 -5.42 -23.62 18.06
CA ASP A 29 -5.62 -24.21 16.74
C ASP A 29 -4.95 -23.32 15.69
N ALA A 30 -4.43 -23.95 14.63
CA ALA A 30 -3.77 -23.24 13.54
C ALA A 30 -4.83 -22.56 12.67
N ASN A 31 -4.53 -21.37 12.15
CA ASN A 31 -5.42 -20.69 11.21
C ASN A 31 -4.68 -20.35 9.92
N PRO A 32 -4.57 -21.33 8.99
CA PRO A 32 -3.86 -21.13 7.73
C PRO A 32 -4.45 -20.00 6.89
N ASP A 33 -5.72 -19.63 7.01
CA ASP A 33 -6.25 -18.52 6.22
C ASP A 33 -5.76 -17.14 6.69
N ILE A 34 -5.26 -17.04 7.93
CA ILE A 34 -4.80 -15.78 8.55
C ILE A 34 -3.29 -15.77 8.75
N ALA A 35 -2.74 -16.80 9.40
CA ALA A 35 -1.31 -16.93 9.70
C ALA A 35 -0.56 -17.85 8.71
N GLY A 36 -1.26 -18.23 7.64
CA GLY A 36 -0.73 -19.03 6.56
C GLY A 36 0.48 -18.45 5.86
N ILE A 37 1.38 -19.34 5.45
CA ILE A 37 2.59 -18.96 4.72
C ILE A 37 2.28 -18.19 3.43
N GLY A 38 1.25 -18.59 2.66
CA GLY A 38 0.91 -17.93 1.40
C GLY A 38 0.44 -16.49 1.59
N ALA A 39 -0.42 -16.24 2.57
CA ALA A 39 -0.90 -14.89 2.88
C ALA A 39 0.24 -13.96 3.34
N ILE A 40 1.10 -14.46 4.24
CA ILE A 40 2.27 -13.74 4.72
C ILE A 40 3.26 -13.44 3.58
N LEU A 41 3.57 -14.44 2.74
CA LEU A 41 4.48 -14.26 1.61
C LEU A 41 3.94 -13.24 0.61
N ALA A 42 2.65 -13.29 0.26
CA ALA A 42 2.03 -12.32 -0.63
C ALA A 42 2.17 -10.88 -0.11
N ALA A 43 1.90 -10.66 1.18
CA ALA A 43 2.05 -9.35 1.81
C ALA A 43 3.53 -8.88 1.82
N CYS A 44 4.45 -9.76 2.22
CA CYS A 44 5.89 -9.48 2.26
C CYS A 44 6.45 -9.14 0.88
N PHE A 45 6.18 -9.98 -0.13
CA PHE A 45 6.65 -9.74 -1.50
C PHE A 45 6.08 -8.47 -2.09
N THR A 46 4.78 -8.19 -1.86
CA THR A 46 4.15 -6.95 -2.32
C THR A 46 4.84 -5.72 -1.73
N ALA A 47 5.09 -5.71 -0.42
CA ALA A 47 5.74 -4.59 0.25
C ALA A 47 7.20 -4.41 -0.18
N ILE A 48 7.96 -5.51 -0.32
CA ILE A 48 9.35 -5.48 -0.80
C ILE A 48 9.43 -4.97 -2.24
N LEU A 49 8.60 -5.51 -3.14
CA LEU A 49 8.58 -5.10 -4.54
C LEU A 49 8.16 -3.63 -4.68
N THR A 50 7.22 -3.16 -3.86
CA THR A 50 6.83 -1.76 -3.78
C THR A 50 8.00 -0.88 -3.34
N ALA A 51 8.74 -1.28 -2.31
CA ALA A 51 9.90 -0.54 -1.83
C ALA A 51 11.00 -0.45 -2.90
N ILE A 52 11.32 -1.56 -3.56
CA ILE A 52 12.29 -1.61 -4.67
C ILE A 52 11.86 -0.68 -5.80
N THR A 53 10.61 -0.80 -6.25
CA THR A 53 10.07 0.00 -7.36
C THR A 53 10.06 1.49 -7.01
N SER A 54 9.72 1.83 -5.77
CA SER A 54 9.75 3.20 -5.25
C SER A 54 11.17 3.79 -5.27
N ILE A 55 12.18 3.01 -4.86
CA ILE A 55 13.60 3.42 -4.92
C ILE A 55 14.01 3.67 -6.38
N VAL A 56 13.68 2.74 -7.30
CA VAL A 56 14.00 2.89 -8.73
C VAL A 56 13.40 4.18 -9.30
N LEU A 57 12.12 4.46 -9.01
CA LEU A 57 11.46 5.69 -9.45
C LEU A 57 12.12 6.95 -8.86
N LEU A 58 12.53 6.92 -7.59
CA LEU A 58 13.25 8.03 -6.98
C LEU A 58 14.63 8.26 -7.58
N LEU A 59 15.35 7.20 -7.96
CA LEU A 59 16.65 7.29 -8.62
C LEU A 59 16.52 7.86 -10.05
N ILE A 60 15.51 7.42 -10.80
CA ILE A 60 15.20 7.99 -12.13
C ILE A 60 14.88 9.48 -11.99
N LYS A 61 14.03 9.84 -11.01
CA LYS A 61 13.68 11.24 -10.72
C LYS A 61 14.91 12.05 -10.32
N ALA A 62 15.77 11.52 -9.44
CA ALA A 62 17.02 12.17 -9.04
C ALA A 62 17.94 12.45 -10.23
N HIS A 63 18.18 11.43 -11.07
CA HIS A 63 19.02 11.57 -12.26
C HIS A 63 18.51 12.67 -13.19
N SER A 64 17.19 12.71 -13.43
CA SER A 64 16.57 13.74 -14.26
C SER A 64 16.71 15.16 -13.67
N LEU A 65 16.59 15.31 -12.35
CA LEU A 65 16.60 16.59 -11.64
C LEU A 65 18.02 17.18 -11.47
N PHE A 66 19.04 16.35 -11.28
CA PHE A 66 20.39 16.82 -10.95
C PHE A 66 21.34 16.85 -12.15
N ARG A 67 21.15 16.01 -13.16
CA ARG A 67 22.13 15.87 -14.27
C ARG A 67 21.83 16.72 -15.51
N THR A 68 20.62 17.25 -15.66
CA THR A 68 20.17 17.84 -16.92
C THR A 68 20.05 19.37 -16.83
N SER A 69 20.66 20.11 -17.77
CA SER A 69 20.47 21.57 -17.91
C SER A 69 18.98 21.90 -18.10
N ARG A 70 18.49 23.03 -17.56
CA ARG A 70 17.06 23.43 -17.55
C ARG A 70 16.37 23.27 -18.90
N GLU A 71 17.03 23.64 -19.99
CA GLU A 71 16.49 23.56 -21.36
C GLU A 71 16.34 22.11 -21.83
N ARG A 72 17.29 21.25 -21.47
CA ARG A 72 17.23 19.82 -21.76
C ARG A 72 16.23 19.10 -20.86
N ILE A 73 15.92 19.61 -19.65
CA ILE A 73 14.89 19.04 -18.77
C ILE A 73 13.51 19.18 -19.42
N GLN A 74 13.19 20.33 -20.01
CA GLN A 74 11.88 20.50 -20.66
C GLN A 74 11.77 19.69 -21.95
N ALA A 75 12.82 19.68 -22.78
CA ALA A 75 12.86 18.86 -23.99
C ALA A 75 12.80 17.35 -23.68
N ARG A 76 13.47 16.90 -22.60
CA ARG A 76 13.43 15.50 -22.15
C ARG A 76 12.20 15.16 -21.32
N ALA A 77 11.57 16.09 -20.60
CA ALA A 77 10.31 15.81 -19.93
C ALA A 77 9.19 15.48 -20.94
N ALA A 78 9.29 16.04 -22.15
CA ALA A 78 8.40 15.71 -23.27
C ALA A 78 8.80 14.43 -24.04
N GLN A 79 10.03 13.93 -23.90
CA GLN A 79 10.58 12.85 -24.74
C GLN A 79 10.98 11.59 -23.95
N ASN A 80 11.35 11.73 -22.69
CA ASN A 80 11.70 10.65 -21.76
C ASN A 80 10.50 10.33 -20.87
N LYS A 81 9.46 9.76 -21.50
CA LYS A 81 8.81 8.59 -20.89
C LYS A 81 9.85 7.47 -20.94
N THR A 82 10.79 7.43 -20.00
CA THR A 82 11.72 6.28 -19.94
C THR A 82 10.88 5.03 -19.76
N GLU A 83 11.03 4.06 -20.65
CA GLU A 83 10.27 2.81 -20.73
C GLU A 83 10.13 2.16 -19.34
N LEU A 84 11.23 2.15 -18.59
CA LEU A 84 11.32 1.65 -17.22
C LEU A 84 10.42 2.39 -16.22
N ARG A 85 10.23 3.70 -16.37
CA ARG A 85 9.38 4.51 -15.48
C ARG A 85 7.91 4.15 -15.66
N HIS A 86 7.44 4.00 -16.90
CA HIS A 86 6.06 3.62 -17.18
C HIS A 86 5.74 2.24 -16.60
N ILE A 87 6.65 1.27 -16.81
CA ILE A 87 6.53 -0.08 -16.26
C ILE A 87 6.54 -0.05 -14.72
N ALA A 88 7.48 0.67 -14.11
CA ALA A 88 7.56 0.80 -12.66
C ALA A 88 6.33 1.49 -12.06
N GLU A 89 5.80 2.54 -12.68
CA GLU A 89 4.56 3.18 -12.25
C GLU A 89 3.36 2.23 -12.38
N ALA A 90 3.23 1.48 -13.48
CA ALA A 90 2.16 0.51 -13.66
C ALA A 90 2.20 -0.62 -12.62
N VAL A 91 3.38 -1.22 -12.39
CA VAL A 91 3.58 -2.26 -11.38
C VAL A 91 3.25 -1.73 -9.99
N LEU A 92 3.80 -0.57 -9.62
CA LEU A 92 3.60 0.01 -8.30
C LEU A 92 2.14 0.41 -8.02
N LEU A 93 1.42 0.84 -9.06
CA LEU A 93 0.00 1.16 -8.96
C LEU A 93 -0.81 -0.10 -8.66
N ASN A 94 -0.54 -1.14 -9.43
CA ASN A 94 -1.21 -2.43 -9.30
C ASN A 94 -0.94 -3.12 -7.96
N LEU A 95 0.30 -3.07 -7.46
CA LEU A 95 0.64 -3.60 -6.13
C LEU A 95 -0.11 -2.87 -5.01
N SER A 96 -0.22 -1.54 -5.12
CA SER A 96 -1.04 -0.77 -4.19
C SER A 96 -2.51 -1.15 -4.30
N ASP A 97 -3.06 -1.26 -5.50
CA ASP A 97 -4.48 -1.54 -5.70
C ASP A 97 -4.90 -2.91 -5.17
N GLN A 98 -4.04 -3.93 -5.26
CA GLN A 98 -4.28 -5.23 -4.61
C GLN A 98 -4.39 -5.10 -3.09
N GLN A 99 -3.51 -4.31 -2.46
CA GLN A 99 -3.53 -4.10 -1.00
C GLN A 99 -4.73 -3.27 -0.52
N LEU A 100 -5.37 -2.49 -1.40
CA LEU A 100 -6.63 -1.79 -1.08
C LEU A 100 -7.78 -2.76 -0.82
N VAL A 101 -7.72 -3.96 -1.41
CA VAL A 101 -8.75 -4.99 -1.20
C VAL A 101 -8.30 -5.95 -0.11
N ILE A 102 -7.08 -6.48 -0.22
CA ILE A 102 -6.56 -7.52 0.68
C ILE A 102 -6.42 -6.98 2.11
N GLY A 103 -5.81 -5.79 2.29
CA GLY A 103 -5.56 -5.21 3.62
C GLY A 103 -6.85 -5.03 4.45
N PRO A 104 -7.84 -4.27 3.97
CA PRO A 104 -9.13 -4.13 4.62
C PRO A 104 -9.86 -5.45 4.80
N ALA A 105 -9.86 -6.35 3.80
CA ALA A 105 -10.53 -7.64 3.93
C ALA A 105 -9.94 -8.46 5.08
N THR A 106 -8.61 -8.55 5.21
CA THR A 106 -7.94 -9.25 6.32
C THR A 106 -8.29 -8.61 7.67
N LEU A 107 -8.27 -7.28 7.76
CA LEU A 107 -8.60 -6.56 8.99
C LEU A 107 -10.07 -6.73 9.40
N ILE A 108 -11.00 -6.66 8.43
CA ILE A 108 -12.43 -6.88 8.67
C ILE A 108 -12.66 -8.32 9.11
N THR A 109 -12.12 -9.30 8.40
CA THR A 109 -12.25 -10.72 8.75
C THR A 109 -11.76 -11.01 10.15
N ALA A 110 -10.62 -10.44 10.55
CA ALA A 110 -10.12 -10.56 11.91
C ALA A 110 -11.02 -9.85 12.93
N ALA A 111 -11.61 -8.70 12.57
CA ALA A 111 -12.47 -7.92 13.45
C ALA A 111 -13.88 -8.50 13.64
N LEU A 112 -14.37 -9.35 12.72
CA LEU A 112 -15.69 -9.95 12.83
C LEU A 112 -15.79 -10.81 14.10
N GLU A 113 -16.91 -10.65 14.81
CA GLU A 113 -17.10 -11.17 16.17
C GLU A 113 -16.95 -12.69 16.28
N THR A 114 -17.31 -13.43 15.23
CA THR A 114 -17.14 -14.90 15.17
C THR A 114 -15.67 -15.31 15.21
N ASN A 115 -14.78 -14.47 14.70
CA ASN A 115 -13.35 -14.76 14.61
C ASN A 115 -12.59 -14.13 15.78
N TRP A 116 -13.06 -13.01 16.33
CA TRP A 116 -12.33 -12.33 17.41
C TRP A 116 -12.16 -13.18 18.68
N CYS A 117 -13.16 -14.02 19.00
CA CYS A 117 -13.07 -14.95 20.14
C CYS A 117 -12.21 -16.20 19.84
N SER A 118 -12.08 -16.62 18.58
CA SER A 118 -11.32 -17.80 18.19
C SER A 118 -9.86 -17.50 17.86
N LEU A 119 -9.55 -16.27 17.45
CA LEU A 119 -8.20 -15.86 17.13
C LEU A 119 -7.37 -15.67 18.39
N SER A 120 -6.24 -16.36 18.46
CA SER A 120 -5.25 -16.11 19.49
C SER A 120 -4.48 -14.80 19.25
N ALA A 121 -3.80 -14.30 20.28
CA ALA A 121 -2.97 -13.09 20.19
C ALA A 121 -1.89 -13.19 19.10
N TYR A 122 -1.39 -14.40 18.84
CA TYR A 122 -0.50 -14.70 17.73
C TYR A 122 -1.11 -14.32 16.38
N HIS A 123 -2.27 -14.88 16.04
CA HIS A 123 -2.95 -14.61 14.78
C HIS A 123 -3.24 -13.12 14.60
N MET A 124 -3.65 -12.46 15.69
CA MET A 124 -3.91 -11.03 15.72
C MET A 124 -2.66 -10.18 15.49
N ASN A 125 -1.50 -10.59 16.02
CA ASN A 125 -0.21 -9.97 15.72
C ASN A 125 0.18 -10.14 14.25
N ILE A 126 -0.05 -11.32 13.65
CA ILE A 126 0.20 -11.57 12.22
C ILE A 126 -0.67 -10.65 11.36
N VAL A 127 -1.99 -10.60 11.61
CA VAL A 127 -2.92 -9.69 10.90
C VAL A 127 -2.43 -8.25 10.96
N PHE A 128 -2.03 -7.82 12.15
CA PHE A 128 -1.52 -6.46 12.35
C PHE A 128 -0.25 -6.17 11.55
N TYR A 129 0.72 -7.09 11.55
CA TYR A 129 1.95 -6.92 10.75
C TYR A 129 1.65 -6.91 9.25
N CYS A 130 0.76 -7.77 8.76
CA CYS A 130 0.29 -7.75 7.37
C CYS A 130 -0.37 -6.40 7.01
N ALA A 131 -1.16 -5.83 7.92
CA ALA A 131 -1.78 -4.53 7.74
C ALA A 131 -0.75 -3.38 7.70
N ILE A 132 0.34 -3.47 8.48
CA ILE A 132 1.47 -2.54 8.34
C ILE A 132 2.13 -2.67 6.96
N LEU A 133 2.36 -3.89 6.48
CA LEU A 133 2.96 -4.12 5.15
C LEU A 133 2.07 -3.54 4.03
N ALA A 134 0.75 -3.64 4.17
CA ALA A 134 -0.21 -2.97 3.28
C ALA A 134 -0.08 -1.43 3.36
N ALA A 135 0.01 -0.86 4.56
CA ALA A 135 0.22 0.59 4.74
C ALA A 135 1.54 1.07 4.13
N VAL A 136 2.65 0.34 4.33
CA VAL A 136 3.95 0.61 3.71
C VAL A 136 3.85 0.60 2.19
N THR A 137 3.09 -0.35 1.62
CA THR A 137 2.82 -0.42 0.18
C THR A 137 2.14 0.87 -0.32
N HIS A 138 1.08 1.32 0.36
CA HIS A 138 0.39 2.56 0.00
C HIS A 138 1.28 3.80 0.12
N PHE A 139 2.15 3.87 1.13
CA PHE A 139 3.10 4.98 1.29
C PHE A 139 4.10 5.05 0.14
N GLY A 140 4.69 3.90 -0.23
CA GLY A 140 5.61 3.83 -1.37
C GLY A 140 4.96 4.36 -2.64
N SER A 141 3.74 3.90 -2.94
CA SER A 141 3.01 4.30 -4.15
C SER A 141 2.59 5.77 -4.13
N ILE A 142 1.99 6.27 -3.05
CA ILE A 142 1.52 7.66 -2.96
C ILE A 142 2.67 8.67 -3.13
N VAL A 143 3.82 8.38 -2.54
CA VAL A 143 4.96 9.32 -2.48
C VAL A 143 5.73 9.39 -3.80
N THR A 144 5.70 8.33 -4.58
CA THR A 144 6.48 8.22 -5.82
C THR A 144 5.64 8.41 -7.08
N GLN A 145 4.34 8.11 -7.05
CA GLN A 145 3.48 8.25 -8.22
C GLN A 145 2.91 9.66 -8.37
N SER A 146 3.18 10.26 -9.52
CA SER A 146 2.61 11.56 -9.89
C SER A 146 1.13 11.49 -10.25
N HIS A 147 0.66 10.36 -10.76
CA HIS A 147 -0.67 10.19 -11.35
C HIS A 147 -1.65 9.46 -10.43
N TYR A 148 -1.31 9.28 -9.16
CA TYR A 148 -2.11 8.49 -8.22
C TYR A 148 -3.57 8.98 -8.11
N PHE A 149 -3.77 10.31 -8.19
CA PHE A 149 -5.06 11.00 -8.09
C PHE A 149 -5.52 11.64 -9.41
N GLU A 150 -4.98 11.22 -10.56
CA GLU A 150 -5.33 11.83 -11.85
C GLU A 150 -6.83 11.73 -12.15
N TYR A 151 -7.41 10.55 -11.97
CA TYR A 151 -8.84 10.31 -12.10
C TYR A 151 -9.53 10.52 -10.75
N LYS A 152 -10.31 11.61 -10.62
CA LYS A 152 -10.93 12.02 -9.35
C LYS A 152 -11.72 10.89 -8.67
N ALA A 153 -12.52 10.12 -9.41
CA ALA A 153 -13.33 9.03 -8.85
C ALA A 153 -12.46 7.89 -8.31
N VAL A 154 -11.53 7.37 -9.13
CA VAL A 154 -10.61 6.29 -8.75
C VAL A 154 -9.70 6.74 -7.62
N GLY A 155 -9.10 7.93 -7.72
CA GLY A 155 -8.25 8.49 -6.69
C GLY A 155 -8.98 8.69 -5.35
N THR A 156 -10.23 9.14 -5.38
CA THR A 156 -11.07 9.27 -4.17
C THR A 156 -11.36 7.90 -3.57
N PHE A 157 -11.72 6.90 -4.39
CA PHE A 157 -11.92 5.53 -3.94
C PHE A 157 -10.66 4.97 -3.27
N ARG A 158 -9.49 5.14 -3.89
CA ARG A 158 -8.20 4.73 -3.30
C ARG A 158 -7.95 5.42 -1.96
N ALA A 159 -8.15 6.73 -1.89
CA ALA A 159 -7.98 7.47 -0.63
C ALA A 159 -8.89 6.92 0.48
N LEU A 160 -10.16 6.65 0.17
CA LEU A 160 -11.11 6.09 1.13
C LEU A 160 -10.69 4.70 1.61
N MET A 161 -10.28 3.82 0.69
CA MET A 161 -9.83 2.47 1.05
C MET A 161 -8.54 2.50 1.89
N ILE A 162 -7.59 3.38 1.57
CA ILE A 162 -6.38 3.56 2.38
C ILE A 162 -6.71 4.09 3.78
N LEU A 163 -7.59 5.10 3.86
CA LEU A 163 -8.05 5.65 5.14
C LEU A 163 -8.74 4.56 5.97
N MET A 164 -9.51 3.69 5.32
CA MET A 164 -10.13 2.53 5.95
C MET A 164 -9.06 1.58 6.49
N THR A 165 -8.08 1.15 5.68
CA THR A 165 -6.97 0.28 6.11
C THR A 165 -6.26 0.88 7.33
N VAL A 166 -5.85 2.15 7.24
CA VAL A 166 -5.11 2.83 8.32
C VAL A 166 -5.96 2.99 9.57
N GLY A 167 -7.24 3.32 9.42
CA GLY A 167 -8.19 3.44 10.52
C GLY A 167 -8.38 2.11 11.26
N PHE A 168 -8.55 1.00 10.53
CA PHE A 168 -8.62 -0.34 11.12
C PHE A 168 -7.30 -0.75 11.77
N THR A 169 -6.15 -0.53 11.13
CA THR A 169 -4.84 -0.81 11.71
C THR A 169 -4.62 -0.03 13.01
N ALA A 170 -5.02 1.25 13.05
CA ALA A 170 -4.95 2.09 14.25
C ALA A 170 -5.89 1.57 15.36
N ALA A 171 -7.10 1.13 15.01
CA ALA A 171 -8.02 0.53 15.96
C ALA A 171 -7.45 -0.76 16.57
N PHE A 172 -6.86 -1.64 15.75
CA PHE A 172 -6.17 -2.84 16.21
C PHE A 172 -4.97 -2.51 17.09
N ALA A 173 -4.14 -1.53 16.69
CA ALA A 173 -3.02 -1.06 17.50
C ALA A 173 -3.46 -0.60 18.88
N ASN A 174 -4.55 0.18 18.96
CA ASN A 174 -5.10 0.67 20.22
C ASN A 174 -5.67 -0.44 21.12
N LYS A 175 -6.08 -1.58 20.56
CA LYS A 175 -6.43 -2.77 21.36
C LYS A 175 -5.19 -3.52 21.83
N ARG A 176 -4.14 -3.57 20.99
CA ARG A 176 -2.82 -4.16 21.32
C ARG A 176 -2.00 -3.34 22.31
N THR A 177 -2.32 -2.07 22.54
CA THR A 177 -1.68 -1.24 23.58
C THR A 177 -2.19 -1.55 24.99
N SER A 178 -3.13 -2.50 25.15
CA SER A 178 -3.42 -3.07 26.47
C SER A 178 -2.13 -3.58 27.10
N THR A 179 -1.91 -3.28 28.38
CA THR A 179 -0.70 -3.64 29.15
C THR A 179 -0.36 -5.13 29.12
N TYR A 180 -1.31 -5.95 28.72
CA TYR A 180 -1.23 -7.39 28.79
C TYR A 180 -1.25 -8.10 27.43
N PHE A 181 -1.41 -7.36 26.33
CA PHE A 181 -1.39 -7.98 25.00
C PHE A 181 0.06 -8.30 24.62
N PRO A 182 0.43 -9.58 24.40
CA PRO A 182 1.81 -9.95 24.13
C PRO A 182 2.18 -9.55 22.70
N THR A 183 3.20 -8.69 22.54
CA THR A 183 3.79 -8.43 21.21
C THR A 183 5.09 -9.19 20.98
N ASN A 184 5.67 -9.74 22.04
CA ASN A 184 6.90 -10.53 22.02
C ASN A 184 6.61 -12.02 22.18
N ASN A 185 7.63 -12.85 21.97
CA ASN A 185 7.59 -14.29 22.17
C ASN A 185 7.21 -14.61 23.63
N SER A 186 6.02 -15.19 23.84
CA SER A 186 5.46 -15.50 25.16
C SER A 186 4.36 -16.54 24.98
N SER A 187 4.15 -17.44 25.95
CA SER A 187 3.05 -18.40 25.90
C SER A 187 1.67 -17.76 25.82
N LEU A 188 1.53 -16.50 26.27
CA LEU A 188 0.31 -15.71 26.12
C LEU A 188 -0.08 -15.46 24.66
N GLN A 189 0.83 -15.68 23.69
CA GLN A 189 0.52 -15.61 22.27
C GLN A 189 -0.54 -16.64 21.83
N ALA A 190 -0.66 -17.77 22.54
CA ALA A 190 -1.68 -18.78 22.28
C ALA A 190 -3.05 -18.41 22.88
N ALA A 191 -3.12 -17.42 23.78
CA ALA A 191 -4.37 -17.04 24.43
C ALA A 191 -5.33 -16.40 23.43
N PRO A 192 -6.65 -16.62 23.55
CA PRO A 192 -7.66 -15.89 22.78
C PRO A 192 -7.47 -14.38 22.93
N ALA A 193 -7.33 -13.68 21.81
CA ALA A 193 -7.01 -12.25 21.79
C ALA A 193 -8.09 -11.41 22.50
N ALA A 194 -9.35 -11.81 22.39
CA ALA A 194 -10.46 -11.16 23.08
C ALA A 194 -10.29 -11.11 24.60
N CYS A 195 -9.81 -12.20 25.20
CA CYS A 195 -9.61 -12.32 26.63
C CYS A 195 -8.47 -11.42 27.15
N LEU A 196 -7.50 -11.12 26.27
CA LEU A 196 -6.37 -10.23 26.56
C LEU A 196 -6.68 -8.73 26.38
N VAL A 197 -7.80 -8.42 25.73
CA VAL A 197 -8.23 -7.04 25.44
C VAL A 197 -9.37 -6.58 26.36
N SER A 198 -10.25 -7.50 26.78
CA SER A 198 -11.36 -7.18 27.67
C SER A 198 -10.87 -6.92 29.09
N ARG A 199 -11.14 -5.74 29.67
CA ARG A 199 -10.79 -5.42 31.06
C ARG A 199 -11.59 -6.21 32.11
N ASN A 200 -12.66 -6.87 31.70
CA ASN A 200 -13.63 -7.50 32.61
C ASN A 200 -13.45 -9.01 32.73
N SER A 201 -12.35 -9.57 32.21
CA SER A 201 -12.06 -10.99 32.39
C SER A 201 -11.46 -11.22 33.77
N THR A 202 -12.01 -12.19 34.49
CA THR A 202 -11.50 -12.73 35.77
C THR A 202 -10.05 -13.23 35.67
N VAL A 203 -9.55 -13.41 34.44
CA VAL A 203 -8.15 -13.70 34.13
C VAL A 203 -7.21 -12.63 34.70
N TRP A 204 -7.63 -11.35 34.76
CA TRP A 204 -6.75 -10.28 35.25
C TRP A 204 -6.52 -10.26 36.74
N ASP A 205 -7.50 -10.71 37.52
CA ASP A 205 -7.39 -10.76 38.98
C ASP A 205 -6.27 -11.73 39.41
N GLN A 206 -5.89 -12.67 38.54
CA GLN A 206 -4.75 -13.58 38.76
C GLN A 206 -3.39 -12.96 38.43
N PHE A 207 -3.33 -11.92 37.58
CA PHE A 207 -2.06 -11.28 37.19
C PHE A 207 -1.65 -10.11 38.10
N THR A 208 -2.55 -9.64 38.96
CA THR A 208 -2.33 -8.45 39.81
C THR A 208 -1.43 -8.69 41.02
N ASP A 209 -1.14 -9.93 41.37
CA ASP A 209 -0.25 -10.25 42.49
C ASP A 209 1.22 -10.23 42.04
N GLU A 210 1.81 -9.04 42.19
CA GLU A 210 3.23 -8.77 42.45
C GLU A 210 4.26 -9.06 41.32
N ASN A 211 4.72 -7.96 40.68
CA ASN A 211 6.05 -7.76 40.08
C ASN A 211 6.36 -8.07 38.61
N LYS A 212 5.44 -8.49 37.73
CA LYS A 212 5.80 -8.67 36.30
C LYS A 212 4.75 -8.16 35.31
N THR A 213 4.52 -6.85 35.29
CA THR A 213 3.86 -6.23 34.13
C THR A 213 4.83 -6.29 32.94
N VAL A 214 4.65 -7.26 32.04
CA VAL A 214 5.34 -7.29 30.75
C VAL A 214 4.69 -6.22 29.84
N VAL A 215 4.82 -4.95 30.22
CA VAL A 215 4.32 -3.83 29.41
C VAL A 215 5.21 -3.75 28.18
N THR A 216 4.68 -4.26 27.06
CA THR A 216 5.34 -4.08 25.77
C THR A 216 4.81 -2.79 25.14
N ASN A 217 5.58 -1.70 25.26
CA ASN A 217 5.29 -0.42 24.58
C ASN A 217 5.33 -0.53 23.03
N GLY A 218 5.57 -1.73 22.48
CA GLY A 218 5.79 -1.97 21.06
C GLY A 218 4.64 -1.50 20.18
N GLY A 219 3.40 -1.79 20.57
CA GLY A 219 2.21 -1.41 19.77
C GLY A 219 1.99 0.10 19.69
N PHE A 220 2.29 0.84 20.77
CA PHE A 220 2.12 2.29 20.80
C PHE A 220 3.09 2.99 19.84
N PHE A 221 4.36 2.61 19.87
CA PHE A 221 5.37 3.19 18.98
C PHE A 221 5.07 2.90 17.51
N GLU A 222 4.61 1.69 17.18
CA GLU A 222 4.19 1.33 15.82
C GLU A 222 3.01 2.20 15.35
N MET A 223 2.01 2.40 16.21
CA MET A 223 0.84 3.24 15.90
C MET A 223 1.24 4.70 15.64
N VAL A 224 2.04 5.28 16.54
CA VAL A 224 2.50 6.68 16.41
C VAL A 224 3.34 6.83 15.15
N ALA A 225 4.24 5.89 14.87
CA ALA A 225 5.07 5.91 13.67
C ALA A 225 4.22 5.86 12.39
N LEU A 226 3.23 4.96 12.32
CA LEU A 226 2.31 4.85 11.18
C LEU A 226 1.53 6.15 10.97
N PHE A 227 0.99 6.73 12.04
CA PHE A 227 0.21 7.97 11.98
C PHE A 227 1.06 9.14 11.46
N VAL A 228 2.27 9.31 12.01
CA VAL A 228 3.19 10.37 11.59
C VAL A 228 3.59 10.20 10.11
N ILE A 229 3.97 8.99 9.70
CA ILE A 229 4.35 8.70 8.31
C ILE A 229 3.15 8.94 7.37
N TYR A 230 1.94 8.59 7.79
CA TYR A 230 0.72 8.82 7.03
C TYR A 230 0.45 10.31 6.77
N LEU A 231 0.53 11.14 7.82
CA LEU A 231 0.36 12.58 7.69
C LEU A 231 1.40 13.19 6.76
N ILE A 232 2.67 12.78 6.90
CA ILE A 232 3.74 13.27 6.04
C ILE A 232 3.50 12.83 4.58
N ALA A 233 3.10 11.57 4.34
CA ALA A 233 2.80 11.07 3.01
C ALA A 233 1.66 11.85 2.34
N ILE A 234 0.59 12.17 3.06
CA ILE A 234 -0.51 13.02 2.56
C ILE A 234 0.00 14.42 2.19
N ILE A 235 0.80 15.04 3.06
CA ILE A 235 1.37 16.37 2.79
C ILE A 235 2.22 16.33 1.52
N VAL A 236 3.08 15.33 1.38
CA VAL A 236 3.91 15.13 0.19
C VAL A 236 3.05 14.93 -1.06
N ALA A 237 2.02 14.10 -0.98
CA ALA A 237 1.08 13.85 -2.08
C ALA A 237 0.32 15.12 -2.49
N GLY A 238 -0.13 15.91 -1.51
CA GLY A 238 -0.82 17.19 -1.75
C GLY A 238 0.09 18.22 -2.40
N VAL A 239 1.33 18.35 -1.91
CA VAL A 239 2.35 19.22 -2.53
C VAL A 239 2.64 18.77 -3.96
N HIS A 240 2.74 17.45 -4.19
CA HIS A 240 3.00 16.87 -5.49
C HIS A 240 1.84 17.11 -6.48
N SER A 241 0.60 16.89 -6.03
CA SER A 241 -0.62 17.11 -6.83
C SER A 241 -0.78 18.57 -7.23
N ARG A 242 -0.58 19.50 -6.29
CA ARG A 242 -0.60 20.95 -6.59
C ARG A 242 0.50 21.36 -7.55
N HIS A 243 1.68 20.74 -7.47
CA HIS A 243 2.77 21.04 -8.40
C HIS A 243 2.44 20.64 -9.83
N ILE A 244 1.81 19.48 -10.02
CA ILE A 244 1.35 19.02 -11.35
C ILE A 244 0.31 19.99 -11.92
N ALA A 245 -0.63 20.45 -11.10
CA ALA A 245 -1.65 21.41 -11.52
C ALA A 245 -1.05 22.75 -12.00
N HIS A 246 0.04 23.23 -11.39
CA HIS A 246 0.63 24.56 -11.66
C HIS A 246 1.76 24.59 -12.71
N LYS A 247 1.82 23.62 -13.65
CA LYS A 247 2.71 23.62 -14.84
C LYS A 247 4.19 24.00 -14.55
N GLY A 248 4.76 23.46 -13.46
CA GLY A 248 6.19 23.14 -13.38
C GLY A 248 7.23 24.28 -13.49
N LYS A 249 6.88 25.56 -13.31
CA LYS A 249 7.86 26.66 -13.50
C LYS A 249 9.00 26.71 -12.48
N HIS A 250 8.90 26.04 -11.32
CA HIS A 250 9.89 26.16 -10.24
C HIS A 250 10.65 24.85 -9.95
N VAL A 251 11.88 24.76 -10.45
CA VAL A 251 12.82 23.64 -10.19
C VAL A 251 13.10 23.44 -8.70
N THR A 252 13.14 24.52 -7.92
CA THR A 252 13.37 24.45 -6.45
C THR A 252 12.29 23.62 -5.75
N ARG A 253 11.02 23.78 -6.14
CA ARG A 253 9.91 23.00 -5.56
C ARG A 253 10.01 21.52 -5.88
N GLN A 254 10.52 21.15 -7.06
CA GLN A 254 10.74 19.75 -7.43
C GLN A 254 11.86 19.11 -6.60
N LYS A 255 12.95 19.83 -6.34
CA LYS A 255 14.03 19.36 -5.47
C LYS A 255 13.55 19.15 -4.03
N VAL A 256 12.77 20.10 -3.50
CA VAL A 256 12.18 19.99 -2.16
C VAL A 256 11.22 18.80 -2.09
N SER A 257 10.30 18.67 -3.06
CA SER A 257 9.38 17.51 -3.13
C SER A 257 10.13 16.19 -3.22
N TRP A 258 11.20 16.10 -4.03
CA TRP A 258 12.04 14.91 -4.10
C TRP A 258 12.73 14.61 -2.76
N GLY A 259 13.27 15.61 -2.08
CA GLY A 259 13.88 15.43 -0.75
C GLY A 259 12.90 14.88 0.28
N PHE A 260 11.67 15.41 0.31
CA PHE A 260 10.61 14.86 1.17
C PHE A 260 10.24 13.43 0.77
N SER A 261 10.14 13.12 -0.53
CA SER A 261 9.86 11.76 -0.98
C SER A 261 10.96 10.78 -0.54
N VAL A 262 12.23 11.15 -0.63
CA VAL A 262 13.36 10.34 -0.14
C VAL A 262 13.24 10.09 1.37
N PHE A 263 12.95 11.14 2.15
CA PHE A 263 12.76 11.02 3.59
C PHE A 263 11.64 10.04 3.95
N VAL A 264 10.47 10.15 3.31
CA VAL A 264 9.36 9.22 3.54
C VAL A 264 9.74 7.80 3.14
N ILE A 265 10.41 7.60 2.00
CA ILE A 265 10.85 6.26 1.59
C ILE A 265 11.83 5.64 2.59
N ILE A 266 12.78 6.41 3.13
CA ILE A 266 13.67 5.91 4.19
C ILE A 266 12.87 5.47 5.42
N MET A 267 11.91 6.27 5.88
CA MET A 267 11.05 5.90 7.01
C MET A 267 10.22 4.64 6.71
N THR A 268 9.68 4.50 5.50
CA THR A 268 8.93 3.29 5.10
C THR A 268 9.82 2.06 5.02
N LEU A 269 11.08 2.18 4.60
CA LEU A 269 12.05 1.08 4.59
C LEU A 269 12.40 0.64 6.01
N THR A 270 12.58 1.59 6.93
CA THR A 270 12.79 1.27 8.35
C THR A 270 11.59 0.51 8.91
N LEU A 271 10.35 0.99 8.66
CA LEU A 271 9.15 0.28 9.09
C LEU A 271 9.03 -1.12 8.45
N LEU A 272 9.34 -1.25 7.17
CA LEU A 272 9.32 -2.53 6.45
C LEU A 272 10.26 -3.53 7.12
N ILE A 273 11.53 -3.16 7.34
CA ILE A 273 12.54 -4.03 7.94
C ILE A 273 12.15 -4.43 9.36
N LEU A 274 11.68 -3.48 10.17
CA LEU A 274 11.24 -3.75 11.55
C LEU A 274 10.05 -4.72 11.57
N THR A 275 9.06 -4.50 10.71
CA THR A 275 7.86 -5.32 10.61
C THR A 275 8.20 -6.73 10.15
N LEU A 276 9.01 -6.88 9.09
CA LEU A 276 9.46 -8.18 8.59
C LEU A 276 10.24 -8.96 9.65
N THR A 277 11.13 -8.28 10.37
CA THR A 277 11.92 -8.90 11.45
C THR A 277 11.02 -9.41 12.58
N ARG A 278 10.05 -8.60 13.02
CA ARG A 278 9.10 -9.00 14.08
C ARG A 278 8.19 -10.13 13.63
N LEU A 279 7.65 -10.04 12.42
CA LEU A 279 6.80 -11.06 11.82
C LEU A 279 7.53 -12.40 11.71
N TRP A 280 8.75 -12.39 11.17
CA TRP A 280 9.56 -13.60 11.03
C TRP A 280 9.96 -14.19 12.38
N LYS A 281 10.40 -13.35 13.33
CA LYS A 281 10.76 -13.80 14.69
C LYS A 281 9.56 -14.43 15.40
N LEU A 282 8.39 -13.80 15.35
CA LEU A 282 7.18 -14.30 16.00
C LEU A 282 6.72 -15.62 15.38
N ARG A 283 6.66 -15.69 14.04
CA ARG A 283 6.23 -16.90 13.33
C ARG A 283 7.20 -18.07 13.55
N SER A 284 8.50 -17.82 13.43
CA SER A 284 9.53 -18.84 13.62
C SER A 284 9.47 -19.41 15.05
N TRP A 285 9.34 -18.53 16.04
CA TRP A 285 9.20 -18.94 17.44
C TRP A 285 7.93 -19.78 17.68
N MET A 286 6.79 -19.35 17.12
CA MET A 286 5.54 -20.08 17.30
C MET A 286 5.62 -21.49 16.71
N ILE A 287 6.16 -21.63 15.50
CA ILE A 287 6.23 -22.91 14.79
C ILE A 287 7.30 -23.85 15.37
N ASN A 288 8.47 -23.33 15.74
CA ASN A 288 9.62 -24.17 16.07
C ASN A 288 9.84 -24.38 17.57
N ASP A 289 9.52 -23.39 18.41
CA ASP A 289 10.01 -23.35 19.80
C ASP A 289 8.89 -23.51 20.83
N SER A 290 7.64 -23.24 20.46
CA SER A 290 6.58 -23.01 21.44
C SER A 290 5.86 -24.29 21.91
N ASN A 291 5.72 -25.30 21.03
CA ASN A 291 4.78 -26.43 21.23
C ASN A 291 3.35 -25.97 21.58
N LEU A 292 2.96 -24.75 21.18
CA LEU A 292 1.66 -24.15 21.51
C LEU A 292 0.63 -24.27 20.37
N LEU A 293 1.00 -24.87 19.24
CA LEU A 293 0.07 -25.20 18.16
C LEU A 293 -0.43 -26.63 18.35
N THR A 294 -1.72 -26.85 18.16
CA THR A 294 -2.34 -28.18 18.30
C THR A 294 -1.71 -29.18 17.31
N ASP A 295 -1.29 -30.34 17.81
CA ASP A 295 -0.66 -31.38 16.99
C ASP A 295 -1.61 -31.86 15.87
N GLY A 296 -1.18 -31.73 14.61
CA GLY A 296 -1.89 -32.22 13.42
C GLY A 296 -2.41 -31.15 12.47
N GLU A 297 -2.54 -29.90 12.94
CA GLU A 297 -2.84 -28.74 12.09
C GLU A 297 -1.58 -27.91 11.87
N THR A 298 -1.32 -27.49 10.62
CA THR A 298 -0.13 -26.70 10.33
C THR A 298 -0.50 -25.40 9.63
N GLU A 299 0.14 -24.31 10.04
CA GLU A 299 0.13 -23.01 9.35
C GLU A 299 0.69 -23.07 7.91
N ASN A 300 1.16 -24.23 7.50
CA ASN A 300 1.69 -24.49 6.16
C ASN A 300 0.67 -25.19 5.25
N GLN A 301 -0.52 -25.54 5.75
CA GLN A 301 -1.61 -26.04 4.90
C GLN A 301 -2.09 -24.93 3.97
N TRP A 302 -2.30 -25.22 2.69
CA TRP A 302 -2.75 -24.23 1.71
C TRP A 302 -4.28 -24.17 1.68
N GLY A 303 -4.84 -23.12 2.30
CA GLY A 303 -6.26 -22.79 2.27
C GLY A 303 -6.64 -21.79 1.17
N PHE A 304 -7.94 -21.56 1.02
CA PHE A 304 -8.47 -20.53 0.11
C PHE A 304 -7.93 -19.13 0.44
N GLY A 305 -7.81 -18.81 1.75
CA GLY A 305 -7.29 -17.53 2.23
C GLY A 305 -5.82 -17.29 1.88
N GLN A 306 -5.04 -18.33 1.59
CA GLN A 306 -3.65 -18.21 1.13
C GLN A 306 -3.52 -18.19 -0.39
N LEU A 307 -4.31 -19.02 -1.08
CA LEU A 307 -4.26 -19.13 -2.53
C LEU A 307 -4.74 -17.86 -3.21
N LEU A 308 -5.81 -17.23 -2.70
CA LEU A 308 -6.39 -16.05 -3.32
C LEU A 308 -5.41 -14.85 -3.35
N PRO A 309 -4.77 -14.43 -2.24
CA PRO A 309 -3.77 -13.35 -2.28
C PRO A 309 -2.57 -13.65 -3.17
N MET A 310 -2.09 -14.90 -3.16
CA MET A 310 -0.96 -15.31 -4.02
C MET A 310 -1.32 -15.28 -5.50
N LEU A 311 -2.51 -15.79 -5.85
CA LEU A 311 -3.00 -15.78 -7.22
C LEU A 311 -3.22 -14.35 -7.72
N LEU A 312 -3.87 -13.50 -6.91
CA LEU A 312 -4.06 -12.09 -7.22
C LEU A 312 -2.72 -11.40 -7.44
N PHE A 313 -1.74 -11.63 -6.55
CA PHE A 313 -0.40 -11.07 -6.69
C PHE A 313 0.25 -11.47 -8.01
N VAL A 314 0.30 -12.76 -8.32
CA VAL A 314 0.96 -13.26 -9.54
C VAL A 314 0.23 -12.78 -10.79
N VAL A 315 -1.08 -13.01 -10.88
CA VAL A 315 -1.88 -12.72 -12.08
C VAL A 315 -1.90 -11.22 -12.36
N MET A 316 -2.21 -10.41 -11.36
CA MET A 316 -2.32 -8.96 -11.55
C MET A 316 -0.96 -8.33 -11.86
N THR A 317 0.12 -8.81 -11.24
CA THR A 317 1.47 -8.28 -11.52
C THR A 317 1.91 -8.62 -12.94
N ILE A 318 1.65 -9.85 -13.40
CA ILE A 318 1.90 -10.25 -14.79
C ILE A 318 1.05 -9.41 -15.75
N TYR A 319 -0.23 -9.22 -15.46
CA TYR A 319 -1.13 -8.42 -16.31
C TYR A 319 -0.68 -6.95 -16.39
N ALA A 320 -0.30 -6.34 -15.27
CA ALA A 320 0.23 -4.98 -15.24
C ALA A 320 1.53 -4.85 -16.03
N LEU A 321 2.43 -5.85 -15.94
CA LEU A 321 3.66 -5.89 -16.72
C LEU A 321 3.36 -6.02 -18.22
N MET A 322 2.47 -6.93 -18.60
CA MET A 322 2.06 -7.14 -19.99
C MET A 322 1.40 -5.89 -20.57
N GLY A 323 0.50 -5.23 -19.83
CA GLY A 323 -0.12 -3.97 -20.23
C GLY A 323 0.91 -2.87 -20.45
N ALA A 324 1.82 -2.67 -19.48
CA ALA A 324 2.87 -1.67 -19.60
C ALA A 324 3.82 -1.92 -20.77
N ILE A 325 4.12 -3.20 -21.08
CA ILE A 325 4.90 -3.59 -22.26
C ILE A 325 4.08 -3.34 -23.55
N SER A 326 2.79 -3.68 -23.57
CA SER A 326 1.92 -3.50 -24.73
C SER A 326 1.79 -2.02 -25.11
N ASP A 327 1.48 -1.16 -24.13
CA ASP A 327 1.40 0.29 -24.30
C ASP A 327 2.71 0.86 -24.86
N TYR A 328 3.83 0.33 -24.36
CA TYR A 328 5.15 0.69 -24.87
C TYR A 328 5.32 0.34 -26.36
N TRP A 329 4.94 -0.87 -26.77
CA TRP A 329 5.06 -1.28 -28.18
C TRP A 329 4.15 -0.46 -29.10
N GLN A 330 2.96 -0.06 -28.62
CA GLN A 330 2.01 0.75 -29.38
C GLN A 330 2.47 2.21 -29.55
N GLU A 331 3.12 2.80 -28.55
CA GLU A 331 3.58 4.20 -28.66
C GLU A 331 4.81 4.37 -29.57
N LYS A 332 5.67 3.34 -29.68
CA LYS A 332 6.93 3.38 -30.45
C LYS A 332 6.81 3.82 -31.93
N PRO A 333 5.86 3.30 -32.74
CA PRO A 333 5.74 3.70 -34.16
C PRO A 333 5.36 5.18 -34.33
N LEU A 334 4.52 5.73 -33.45
CA LEU A 334 4.02 7.12 -33.57
C LEU A 334 5.14 8.16 -33.44
N TYR A 335 6.13 7.91 -32.57
CA TYR A 335 7.28 8.81 -32.44
C TYR A 335 8.20 8.79 -33.66
N LYS A 336 8.37 7.63 -34.30
CA LYS A 336 9.22 7.48 -35.49
C LYS A 336 8.64 8.24 -36.68
N GLU A 337 7.32 8.24 -36.82
CA GLU A 337 6.62 8.95 -37.90
C GLU A 337 6.64 10.47 -37.71
N LYS A 338 6.39 10.95 -36.48
CA LYS A 338 6.44 12.38 -36.15
C LYS A 338 7.84 13.00 -36.31
N GLY A 339 8.89 12.21 -36.11
CA GLY A 339 10.27 12.60 -36.37
C GLY A 339 10.59 12.70 -37.88
N ARG A 340 10.00 11.84 -38.71
CA ARG A 340 10.21 11.81 -40.16
C ARG A 340 9.50 12.96 -40.89
N ASN A 341 8.34 13.39 -40.39
CA ASN A 341 7.54 14.47 -41.00
C ASN A 341 7.87 15.87 -40.48
N ARG A 342 8.91 16.06 -39.66
CA ARG A 342 9.41 17.42 -39.36
C ARG A 342 10.19 17.92 -40.59
N PRO A 343 9.67 18.92 -41.35
CA PRO A 343 10.39 19.45 -42.50
C PRO A 343 11.74 19.99 -42.03
N ALA A 344 12.82 19.54 -42.67
CA ALA A 344 14.21 19.91 -42.35
C ALA A 344 14.53 21.41 -42.53
N ALA A 345 13.55 22.25 -42.87
CA ALA A 345 13.76 23.59 -43.40
C ALA A 345 13.41 24.75 -42.45
N ALA A 346 12.85 24.50 -41.26
CA ALA A 346 12.61 25.59 -40.29
C ALA A 346 13.82 25.78 -39.36
N ILE A 347 14.96 26.19 -39.93
CA ILE A 347 16.01 26.84 -39.14
C ILE A 347 15.37 28.13 -38.62
N PRO A 348 15.21 28.34 -37.31
CA PRO A 348 14.75 29.62 -36.81
C PRO A 348 15.82 30.64 -37.20
N ARG A 349 15.51 31.49 -38.19
CA ARG A 349 16.24 32.74 -38.37
C ARG A 349 16.22 33.42 -37.02
N LYS A 350 17.40 33.67 -36.49
CA LYS A 350 17.65 34.54 -35.34
C LYS A 350 16.93 35.87 -35.65
N MET A 351 15.74 36.06 -35.10
CA MET A 351 15.05 37.35 -35.14
C MET A 351 15.73 38.20 -34.08
N ASP A 352 16.81 38.85 -34.48
CA ASP A 352 17.31 40.03 -33.80
C ASP A 352 16.28 41.13 -34.08
N THR A 353 15.28 41.30 -33.21
CA THR A 353 14.46 42.51 -33.20
C THR A 353 13.89 42.72 -31.80
N GLU A 354 14.42 43.74 -31.12
CA GLU A 354 13.68 44.50 -30.13
C GLU A 354 12.39 44.97 -30.80
N GLN A 355 11.27 44.31 -30.51
CA GLN A 355 9.97 44.82 -30.91
C GLN A 355 9.01 44.67 -29.72
N GLU A 356 8.56 45.82 -29.25
CA GLU A 356 7.67 46.03 -28.11
C GLU A 356 6.43 45.14 -28.22
N ILE A 357 6.09 44.49 -27.09
CA ILE A 357 4.94 43.61 -26.96
C ILE A 357 3.69 44.50 -26.80
N PRO A 358 2.70 44.47 -27.72
CA PRO A 358 1.42 45.10 -27.46
C PRO A 358 0.64 44.24 -26.44
N LEU A 359 0.11 44.91 -25.41
CA LEU A 359 -0.82 44.34 -24.44
C LEU A 359 -2.02 43.71 -25.18
N TYR A 360 -2.17 42.39 -25.06
CA TYR A 360 -3.36 41.70 -25.56
C TYR A 360 -4.45 41.76 -24.49
N GLN A 361 -5.45 42.61 -24.75
CA GLN A 361 -6.63 42.80 -23.92
C GLN A 361 -7.60 41.62 -24.20
N SER A 362 -7.85 40.77 -23.19
CA SER A 362 -8.74 39.62 -23.34
C SER A 362 -10.19 40.07 -23.33
N HIS A 363 -10.83 40.12 -24.50
CA HIS A 363 -12.27 40.23 -24.61
C HIS A 363 -12.89 38.83 -24.44
N TYR A 364 -13.63 38.63 -23.35
CA TYR A 364 -14.53 37.50 -23.18
C TYR A 364 -15.81 37.83 -23.94
N ASP A 365 -16.00 37.23 -25.11
CA ASP A 365 -17.32 37.16 -25.77
C ASP A 365 -17.94 35.79 -25.48
N GLY A 366 -19.05 35.82 -24.74
CA GLY A 366 -19.97 34.70 -24.61
C GLY A 366 -20.85 34.63 -25.85
N GLY A 367 -20.80 33.50 -26.56
CA GLY A 367 -21.61 33.25 -27.74
C GLY A 367 -22.24 31.85 -27.70
N HIS A 368 -23.56 31.84 -27.65
CA HIS A 368 -24.46 30.69 -27.86
C HIS A 368 -24.56 30.30 -29.35
N HIS A 369 -25.18 29.12 -29.59
CA HIS A 369 -25.49 28.43 -30.86
C HIS A 369 -24.33 27.58 -31.44
N GLY A 370 -24.46 26.31 -31.83
CA GLY A 370 -25.62 25.51 -32.24
C GLY A 370 -25.46 25.14 -33.72
N HIS A 371 -25.11 23.89 -34.04
CA HIS A 371 -25.66 23.08 -35.16
C HIS A 371 -24.85 21.80 -35.44
N GLN A 372 -25.65 20.74 -35.62
CA GLN A 372 -25.45 19.46 -36.31
C GLN A 372 -24.26 19.33 -37.27
N ASN A 373 -23.56 18.20 -37.17
CA ASN A 373 -23.24 17.37 -38.34
C ASN A 373 -23.23 15.89 -37.96
N GLN A 374 -24.21 15.16 -38.49
CA GLN A 374 -24.23 13.70 -38.57
C GLN A 374 -23.18 13.26 -39.58
N GLN A 375 -22.26 12.38 -39.19
CA GLN A 375 -21.43 11.62 -40.11
C GLN A 375 -21.75 10.13 -39.97
N GLY A 376 -22.02 9.52 -41.13
CA GLY A 376 -22.65 8.22 -41.30
C GLY A 376 -21.83 7.03 -40.83
N TYR A 377 -22.55 6.03 -40.33
CA TYR A 377 -22.07 4.68 -40.14
C TYR A 377 -22.15 3.92 -41.48
N HIS A 378 -21.01 3.45 -41.95
CA HIS A 378 -20.92 2.44 -43.01
C HIS A 378 -21.27 1.06 -42.43
N ASN A 379 -22.23 0.38 -43.06
CA ASN A 379 -22.56 -1.02 -42.81
C ASN A 379 -21.43 -1.95 -43.29
N PRO A 380 -21.16 -3.07 -42.59
CA PRO A 380 -20.32 -4.14 -43.11
C PRO A 380 -21.09 -5.04 -44.11
N PRO A 381 -20.38 -5.70 -45.05
CA PRO A 381 -20.98 -6.58 -46.05
C PRO A 381 -21.42 -7.93 -45.46
N GLN A 382 -22.65 -8.35 -45.82
CA GLN A 382 -23.17 -9.69 -45.58
C GLN A 382 -22.47 -10.69 -46.53
N GLY A 383 -21.75 -11.63 -45.93
CA GLY A 383 -21.16 -12.79 -46.60
C GLY A 383 -22.04 -14.02 -46.42
N TYR A 384 -22.27 -14.70 -47.54
CA TYR A 384 -23.09 -15.89 -47.77
C TYR A 384 -22.72 -17.10 -46.89
N TYR A 385 -23.74 -17.80 -46.37
CA TYR A 385 -23.67 -19.23 -46.08
C TYR A 385 -24.47 -19.99 -47.14
N ASN A 386 -23.78 -20.87 -47.86
CA ASN A 386 -24.35 -21.99 -48.61
C ASN A 386 -23.42 -23.18 -48.37
N GLN A 387 -24.05 -24.34 -48.11
CA GLN A 387 -23.53 -25.68 -47.83
C GLN A 387 -23.20 -26.00 -46.37
#